data_AF-A0A8T6A1K9-F1
#
_entry.id   AF-A0A8T6A1K9-F1
#
_cell.length_a   1.000
_cell.length_b   1.000
_cell.length_c   1.000
_cell.angle_alpha   90.00
_cell.angle_beta   90.00
_cell.angle_gamma   90.00
#
_symmetry.space_group_name_H-M   'P 1'
#
loop_
_entity.id
_entity.type
_entity.pdbx_description
1 polymer ?
#
loop_
_entity_poly.entity_id
_entity_poly.type
_entity_poly.pdbx_seq_one_letter_code
_entity_poly.pdbx_strand_id
1 'polypeptide(L)'
;MKTALLLEKLEGQLATLRQRCAPVSQFATLSARFDRHLFQTRATTLQACLDEAGDNLAALRHAVEQQQLPQVAWLAEHLAAQLEAIAREASAWSLREWDSAPPKIARWQRKRIQHQDFERRLREMVAERRAR
;
A
#
# COMPACT_ATOMS: atom_id res chain seq x y z
N MET A 1 16.22 8.06 -22.13
CA MET A 1 17.02 7.01 -21.46
C MET A 1 16.92 7.07 -19.93
N LYS A 2 17.21 8.19 -19.25
CA LYS A 2 17.09 8.28 -17.78
C LYS A 2 15.67 8.13 -17.22
N THR A 3 14.66 8.68 -17.90
CA THR A 3 13.25 8.64 -17.44
C THR A 3 12.62 7.25 -17.54
N ALA A 4 12.91 6.51 -18.61
CA ALA A 4 12.40 5.15 -18.82
C ALA A 4 12.90 4.18 -17.74
N LEU A 5 14.21 4.21 -17.43
CA LEU A 5 14.80 3.38 -16.38
C LEU A 5 14.23 3.70 -14.98
N LEU A 6 13.95 4.97 -14.71
CA LEU A 6 13.32 5.39 -13.46
C LEU A 6 11.88 4.88 -13.36
N LEU A 7 11.13 4.92 -14.46
CA LEU A 7 9.76 4.43 -14.54
C LEU A 7 9.70 2.91 -14.31
N GLU A 8 10.54 2.13 -14.99
CA GLU A 8 10.63 0.69 -14.78
C GLU A 8 11.01 0.33 -13.34
N LYS A 9 11.91 1.11 -12.72
CA LYS A 9 12.28 0.90 -11.31
C LYS A 9 11.10 1.17 -10.37
N LEU A 10 10.36 2.25 -10.58
CA LEU A 10 9.17 2.57 -9.77
C LEU A 10 8.07 1.52 -9.96
N GLU A 11 7.83 1.06 -11.19
CA GLU A 11 6.90 -0.02 -11.49
C GLU A 11 7.31 -1.32 -10.77
N GLY A 12 8.58 -1.71 -10.85
CA GLY A 12 9.10 -2.91 -10.18
C GLY A 12 9.02 -2.82 -8.65
N GLN A 13 9.31 -1.65 -8.07
CA GLN A 13 9.16 -1.42 -6.63
C GLN A 13 7.69 -1.51 -6.19
N LEU A 14 6.78 -0.91 -6.95
CA LEU A 14 5.35 -0.95 -6.67
C LEU A 14 4.80 -2.38 -6.79
N ALA A 15 5.21 -3.15 -7.80
CA ALA A 15 4.82 -4.56 -7.95
C ALA A 15 5.33 -5.42 -6.78
N THR A 16 6.60 -5.23 -6.39
CA THR A 16 7.20 -5.93 -5.24
C THR A 16 6.46 -5.59 -3.95
N LEU A 17 6.13 -4.30 -3.75
CA LEU A 17 5.37 -3.86 -2.59
C LEU A 17 3.95 -4.41 -2.61
N ARG A 18 3.27 -4.46 -3.76
CA ARG A 18 1.95 -5.10 -3.89
C ARG A 18 1.99 -6.57 -3.51
N GLN A 19 2.99 -7.32 -3.95
CA GLN A 19 3.13 -8.73 -3.57
C GLN A 19 3.38 -8.91 -2.07
N ARG A 20 4.31 -8.12 -1.50
CA ARG A 20 4.59 -8.14 -0.06
C ARG A 20 3.38 -7.73 0.78
N CYS A 21 2.62 -6.76 0.27
CA CYS A 21 1.45 -6.24 0.94
C CYS A 21 0.16 -7.00 0.59
N ALA A 22 0.16 -7.92 -0.37
CA ALA A 22 -1.02 -8.70 -0.78
C ALA A 22 -1.75 -9.34 0.42
N PRO A 23 -1.07 -10.04 1.35
CA PRO A 23 -1.74 -10.65 2.50
C PRO A 23 -2.26 -9.61 3.50
N VAL A 24 -1.76 -8.36 3.47
CA VAL A 24 -2.10 -7.30 4.42
C VAL A 24 -2.92 -6.13 3.83
N SER A 25 -3.13 -6.14 2.52
CA SER A 25 -3.78 -5.08 1.75
C SER A 25 -5.21 -4.80 2.21
N GLN A 26 -5.91 -5.86 2.62
CA GLN A 26 -7.29 -5.83 3.08
C GLN A 26 -7.42 -5.48 4.57
N PHE A 27 -6.31 -5.43 5.33
CA PHE A 27 -6.37 -5.01 6.72
C PHE A 27 -6.63 -3.50 6.78
N ALA A 28 -7.79 -3.16 7.31
CA ALA A 28 -8.13 -1.79 7.65
C ALA A 28 -7.44 -1.40 8.95
N THR A 29 -6.52 -0.44 8.89
CA THR A 29 -5.87 0.16 10.06
C THR A 29 -6.87 0.99 10.88
N LEU A 30 -6.56 1.22 12.16
CA LEU A 30 -7.45 1.93 13.09
C LEU A 30 -7.56 3.45 12.83
N SER A 31 -6.64 4.03 12.06
CA SER A 31 -6.63 5.43 11.64
C SER A 31 -5.93 5.51 10.28
N ALA A 32 -6.20 6.54 9.47
CA ALA A 32 -5.34 6.85 8.33
C ALA A 32 -3.89 7.04 8.86
N ARG A 33 -3.01 6.11 8.52
CA ARG A 33 -1.61 6.08 9.01
C ARG A 33 -0.63 6.76 8.07
N PHE A 34 -1.04 6.95 6.83
CA PHE A 34 -0.25 7.65 5.85
C PHE A 34 -0.48 9.16 5.97
N ASP A 35 0.59 9.91 5.71
CA ASP A 35 0.54 11.36 5.71
C ASP A 35 -0.47 11.86 4.66
N ARG A 36 -1.30 12.83 5.05
CA ARG A 36 -2.32 13.44 4.18
C ARG A 36 -1.70 14.25 3.04
N HIS A 37 -0.42 14.61 3.18
CA HIS A 37 0.36 15.23 2.12
C HIS A 37 0.82 14.22 1.06
N LEU A 38 0.86 12.93 1.39
CA LEU A 38 1.32 11.87 0.49
C LEU A 38 0.17 11.06 -0.11
N PHE A 39 -0.95 10.93 0.60
CA PHE A 39 -2.13 10.23 0.10
C PHE A 39 -3.35 11.12 0.22
N GLN A 40 -4.01 11.33 -0.91
CA GLN A 40 -5.27 12.07 -0.98
C GLN A 40 -6.43 11.21 -0.49
N THR A 41 -6.32 9.89 -0.63
CA THR A 41 -7.34 8.95 -0.22
C THR A 41 -7.43 8.87 1.31
N ARG A 42 -8.64 9.10 1.85
CA ARG A 42 -8.92 8.98 3.30
C ARG A 42 -9.19 7.53 3.75
N ALA A 43 -8.87 6.57 2.91
CA ALA A 43 -9.14 5.17 3.19
C ALA A 43 -8.22 4.69 4.32
N THR A 44 -8.76 3.81 5.13
CA THR A 44 -8.04 3.16 6.23
C THR A 44 -7.41 1.84 5.80
N THR A 45 -7.60 1.44 4.55
CA THR A 45 -7.07 0.22 3.96
C THR A 45 -5.79 0.50 3.18
N LEU A 46 -4.81 -0.39 3.34
CA LEU A 46 -3.55 -0.30 2.61
C LEU A 46 -3.74 -0.56 1.10
N GLN A 47 -4.77 -1.32 0.72
CA GLN A 47 -5.19 -1.51 -0.67
C GLN A 47 -5.48 -0.18 -1.38
N ALA A 48 -6.25 0.71 -0.76
CA ALA A 48 -6.62 1.97 -1.39
C ALA A 48 -5.40 2.90 -1.61
N CYS A 49 -4.41 2.85 -0.72
CA CYS A 49 -3.13 3.53 -0.91
C CYS A 49 -2.30 2.91 -2.06
N LEU A 50 -2.35 1.58 -2.22
CA LEU A 50 -1.71 0.89 -3.33
C LEU A 50 -2.42 1.15 -4.67
N ASP A 51 -3.73 1.36 -4.65
CA ASP A 51 -4.52 1.72 -5.83
C ASP A 51 -4.18 3.15 -6.26
N GLU A 52 -4.18 4.11 -5.33
CA GLU A 52 -3.79 5.51 -5.60
C GLU A 52 -2.36 5.63 -6.15
N ALA A 53 -1.41 4.87 -5.59
CA ALA A 53 -0.05 4.82 -6.12
C ALA A 53 0.00 4.22 -7.55
N GLY A 54 -0.92 3.30 -7.87
CA GLY A 54 -1.08 2.76 -9.22
C GLY A 54 -1.62 3.79 -10.21
N ASP A 55 -2.63 4.56 -9.79
CA ASP A 55 -3.22 5.62 -10.60
C ASP A 55 -2.20 6.75 -10.86
N ASN A 56 -1.43 7.12 -9.85
CA ASN A 56 -0.34 8.09 -9.99
C ASN A 56 0.75 7.60 -10.94
N LEU A 57 1.06 6.30 -10.96
CA LEU A 57 2.02 5.71 -11.90
C LEU A 57 1.50 5.74 -13.34
N ALA A 58 0.21 5.46 -13.54
CA ALA A 58 -0.43 5.62 -14.84
C ALA A 58 -0.42 7.09 -15.31
N ALA A 59 -0.68 8.03 -14.41
CA ALA A 59 -0.58 9.46 -14.68
C ALA A 59 0.86 9.89 -15.03
N LEU A 60 1.87 9.35 -14.33
CA LEU A 60 3.28 9.60 -14.64
C LEU A 60 3.62 9.10 -16.05
N ARG A 61 3.17 7.90 -16.44
CA ARG A 61 3.38 7.38 -17.81
C ARG A 61 2.80 8.31 -18.85
N HIS A 62 1.56 8.78 -18.64
CA HIS A 62 0.93 9.70 -19.57
C HIS A 62 1.65 11.06 -19.63
N ALA A 63 2.09 11.60 -18.48
CA ALA A 63 2.86 12.85 -18.43
C ALA A 63 4.23 12.75 -19.14
N VAL A 64 4.87 11.58 -19.10
CA VAL A 64 6.11 11.29 -19.85
C VAL A 64 5.84 11.26 -21.35
N GLU A 65 4.74 10.64 -21.80
CA GLU A 65 4.32 10.63 -23.20
C GLU A 65 4.05 12.05 -23.73
N GLN A 66 3.42 12.90 -22.90
CA GLN A 66 3.13 14.30 -23.22
C GLN A 66 4.36 15.23 -23.08
N GLN A 67 5.54 14.70 -22.75
CA GLN A 67 6.79 15.45 -22.53
C GLN A 67 6.69 16.59 -21.47
N GLN A 68 5.79 16.45 -20.50
CA GLN A 68 5.59 17.46 -19.45
C GLN A 68 6.62 17.30 -18.31
N LEU A 69 7.87 17.66 -18.58
CA LEU A 69 9.01 17.55 -17.67
C LEU A 69 8.76 18.02 -16.22
N PRO A 70 8.12 19.18 -15.94
CA PRO A 70 7.88 19.61 -14.56
C PRO A 70 6.85 18.73 -13.83
N GLN A 71 5.83 18.24 -14.53
CA GLN A 71 4.83 17.35 -13.94
C GLN A 71 5.41 15.96 -13.69
N VAL A 72 6.25 15.48 -14.60
CA VAL A 72 6.97 14.19 -14.45
C VAL A 72 7.88 14.21 -13.23
N ALA A 73 8.65 15.29 -13.02
CA ALA A 73 9.53 15.41 -11.86
C ALA A 73 8.73 15.36 -10.54
N TRP A 74 7.67 16.16 -10.45
CA TRP A 74 6.80 16.20 -9.27
C TRP A 74 6.12 14.85 -9.01
N LEU A 75 5.54 14.21 -10.04
CA LEU A 75 4.88 12.90 -9.91
C LEU A 75 5.87 11.81 -9.51
N ALA A 76 7.09 11.83 -10.05
CA ALA A 76 8.12 10.86 -9.70
C ALA A 76 8.57 10.99 -8.24
N GLU A 77 8.79 12.22 -7.77
CA GLU A 77 9.11 12.49 -6.36
C GLU A 77 7.97 12.08 -5.42
N HIS A 78 6.74 12.42 -5.80
CA HIS A 78 5.54 12.08 -5.04
C HIS A 78 5.36 10.55 -4.94
N LEU A 79 5.49 9.84 -6.06
CA LEU A 79 5.42 8.38 -6.11
C LEU A 79 6.54 7.72 -5.29
N ALA A 80 7.76 8.24 -5.35
CA ALA A 80 8.86 7.72 -4.54
C ALA A 80 8.55 7.85 -3.03
N ALA A 81 8.05 9.00 -2.60
CA ALA A 81 7.65 9.22 -1.21
C ALA A 81 6.47 8.32 -0.78
N GLN A 82 5.48 8.10 -1.66
CA GLN A 82 4.38 7.16 -1.42
C GLN A 82 4.90 5.73 -1.26
N LEU A 83 5.80 5.28 -2.14
CA LEU A 83 6.40 3.95 -2.10
C LEU A 83 7.24 3.74 -0.83
N GLU A 84 8.04 4.73 -0.43
CA GLU A 84 8.82 4.66 0.81
C GLU A 84 7.94 4.61 2.05
N ALA A 85 6.86 5.39 2.09
CA ALA A 85 5.90 5.36 3.18
C ALA A 85 5.24 3.97 3.29
N ILE A 86 4.81 3.40 2.16
CA ILE A 86 4.23 2.05 2.10
C ILE A 86 5.26 1.00 2.52
N ALA A 87 6.51 1.09 2.04
CA ALA A 87 7.58 0.15 2.38
C ALA A 87 7.94 0.19 3.87
N ARG A 88 8.00 1.39 4.47
CA ARG A 88 8.24 1.58 5.89
C ARG A 88 7.10 1.01 6.72
N GLU A 89 5.86 1.30 6.34
CA GLU A 89 4.69 0.76 7.02
C GLU A 89 4.68 -0.78 6.89
N ALA A 90 4.87 -1.35 5.70
CA ALA A 90 4.97 -2.79 5.41
C ALA A 90 6.01 -3.49 6.29
N SER A 91 7.18 -2.86 6.50
CA SER A 91 8.24 -3.41 7.35
C SER A 91 7.91 -3.31 8.83
N ALA A 92 7.15 -2.28 9.24
CA ALA A 92 6.65 -2.15 10.60
C ALA A 92 5.45 -3.06 10.90
N TRP A 93 4.72 -3.56 9.89
CA TRP A 93 3.56 -4.44 10.12
C TRP A 93 3.93 -5.76 10.80
N SER A 94 5.07 -6.38 10.48
CA SER A 94 5.53 -7.62 11.13
C SER A 94 5.83 -7.42 12.62
N LEU A 95 6.29 -6.24 13.00
CA LEU A 95 6.51 -5.85 14.39
C LEU A 95 5.19 -5.52 15.11
N ARG A 96 4.13 -5.13 14.36
CA ARG A 96 2.83 -4.73 14.92
C ARG A 96 1.85 -5.86 15.21
N GLU A 97 2.08 -7.08 14.72
CA GLU A 97 1.36 -8.26 15.24
C GLU A 97 1.53 -8.36 16.78
N TRP A 98 2.59 -7.75 17.32
CA TRP A 98 2.92 -7.67 18.74
C TRP A 98 2.57 -6.33 19.41
N ASP A 99 2.40 -5.23 18.66
CA ASP A 99 1.93 -3.94 19.20
C ASP A 99 0.41 -3.89 19.26
N SER A 100 -0.13 -4.53 20.29
CA SER A 100 -1.51 -4.32 20.72
C SER A 100 -1.75 -2.83 21.03
N ALA A 101 -2.79 -2.26 20.40
CA ALA A 101 -3.25 -0.90 20.68
C ALA A 101 -3.43 -0.63 22.20
N PRO A 102 -3.17 0.61 22.66
CA PRO A 102 -3.32 0.98 24.06
C PRO A 102 -4.74 0.66 24.57
N PRO A 103 -4.90 0.32 25.86
CA PRO A 103 -6.14 -0.24 26.43
C PRO A 103 -7.39 0.66 26.31
N LYS A 104 -7.24 1.92 25.87
CA LYS A 104 -8.36 2.84 25.60
C LYS A 104 -9.05 2.62 24.25
N ILE A 105 -8.48 1.83 23.33
CA ILE A 105 -9.08 1.49 22.03
C ILE A 105 -9.99 0.25 22.21
N ALA A 106 -11.24 0.36 21.76
CA ALA A 106 -12.40 -0.40 22.22
C ALA A 106 -12.31 -1.92 22.02
N ARG A 107 -12.89 -2.70 22.96
CA ARG A 107 -13.05 -4.17 22.93
C ARG A 107 -13.47 -4.72 21.56
N TRP A 108 -14.35 -4.00 20.86
CA TRP A 108 -14.88 -4.36 19.54
C TRP A 108 -13.87 -4.21 18.41
N GLN A 109 -12.95 -3.26 18.51
CA GLN A 109 -11.87 -3.07 17.55
C GLN A 109 -10.83 -4.20 17.67
N ARG A 110 -10.55 -4.67 18.90
CA ARG A 110 -9.69 -5.85 19.15
C ARG A 110 -10.32 -7.14 18.61
N LYS A 111 -11.65 -7.29 18.76
CA LYS A 111 -12.41 -8.38 18.14
C LYS A 111 -12.30 -8.35 16.61
N ARG A 112 -12.38 -7.16 16.00
CA ARG A 112 -12.30 -7.00 14.54
C ARG A 112 -10.94 -7.42 13.98
N ILE A 113 -9.84 -7.06 14.63
CA ILE A 113 -8.49 -7.48 14.20
C ILE A 113 -8.36 -9.01 14.31
N GLN A 114 -8.77 -9.61 15.42
CA GLN A 114 -8.77 -11.08 15.58
C GLN A 114 -9.58 -11.78 14.48
N HIS A 115 -10.78 -11.27 14.16
CA HIS A 115 -11.60 -11.86 13.09
C HIS A 115 -10.99 -11.71 11.69
N GLN A 116 -10.23 -10.64 11.43
CA GLN A 116 -9.59 -10.45 10.12
C GLN A 116 -8.47 -11.48 9.85
N ASP A 117 -7.72 -11.90 10.86
CA ASP A 117 -6.72 -12.96 10.70
C ASP A 117 -7.35 -14.32 10.40
N PHE A 118 -8.51 -14.61 11.00
CA PHE A 118 -9.28 -15.80 10.68
C PHE A 118 -9.80 -15.77 9.23
N GLU A 119 -10.30 -14.63 8.77
CA GLU A 119 -10.71 -14.46 7.36
C GLU A 119 -9.55 -14.65 6.38
N ARG A 120 -8.34 -14.15 6.73
CA ARG A 120 -7.13 -14.36 5.91
C ARG A 120 -6.84 -15.85 5.75
N ARG A 121 -6.74 -16.60 6.85
CA ARG A 121 -6.44 -18.05 6.81
C ARG A 121 -7.50 -18.83 6.01
N LEU A 122 -8.77 -18.46 6.14
CA LEU A 122 -9.84 -19.05 5.35
C LEU A 122 -9.68 -18.77 3.86
N ARG A 123 -9.37 -17.52 3.48
CA ARG A 123 -9.12 -17.15 2.08
C ARG A 123 -7.88 -17.87 1.50
N GLU A 124 -6.82 -18.00 2.28
CA GLU A 124 -5.61 -18.77 1.90
C GLU A 124 -5.94 -20.25 1.69
N MET A 125 -6.64 -20.92 2.62
CA MET A 125 -7.06 -22.32 2.46
C MET A 125 -7.97 -22.53 1.24
N VAL A 126 -8.85 -21.57 0.94
CA VAL A 126 -9.72 -21.62 -0.24
C VAL A 126 -8.92 -21.44 -1.53
N ALA A 127 -7.96 -20.51 -1.55
CA ALA A 127 -7.07 -20.30 -2.69
C ALA A 127 -6.20 -21.53 -2.95
N GLU A 128 -5.61 -22.14 -1.91
CA GLU A 128 -4.85 -23.39 -2.01
C GLU A 128 -5.71 -24.54 -2.57
N ARG A 129 -6.96 -24.65 -2.12
CA ARG A 129 -7.90 -25.66 -2.65
C ARG A 129 -8.27 -25.44 -4.11
N ARG A 130 -8.31 -24.20 -4.60
CA ARG A 130 -8.61 -23.89 -6.00
C ARG A 130 -7.41 -24.07 -6.93
N ALA A 131 -6.19 -24.04 -6.37
CA ALA A 131 -4.95 -24.21 -7.11
C ALA A 131 -4.50 -25.68 -7.24
N ARG A 132 -5.14 -26.60 -6.50
CA ARG A 132 -5.00 -28.07 -6.64
C ARG A 132 -6.07 -28.63 -7.56
#